data_AF-A0A954FXC0-F1
#
_entry.id   AF-A0A954FXC0-F1
#
_cell.length_a   1.000
_cell.length_b   1.000
_cell.length_c   1.000
_cell.angle_alpha   90.00
_cell.angle_beta   90.00
_cell.angle_gamma   90.00
#
_symmetry.space_group_name_H-M   'P 1'
#
loop_
_entity.id
_entity.type
_entity.pdbx_description
1 polymer ?
#
loop_
_entity_poly.entity_id
_entity_poly.type
_entity_poly.pdbx_seq_one_letter_code
_entity_poly.pdbx_strand_id
1 'polypeptide(L)'
;MKNPRLITRRDWLASAAAIASGAAVKHAVAAPASPIKTKSVAAIVSIYEPKTHSDVLIGKILEGWKQDGGAGPALQLSSLYVDQVSDRDLSRQMAAKYNVPIFDTIEKAVTVGTDRIPVDGVISIGEHGDYPLNAK
;
A
#
# COMPACT_ATOMS: atom_id res chain seq x y z
N MET A 1 5.26 10.29 32.10
CA MET A 1 5.42 11.69 31.61
C MET A 1 4.46 11.87 30.44
N LYS A 2 3.49 12.78 30.53
CA LYS A 2 2.48 13.01 29.46
C LYS A 2 3.09 13.92 28.39
N ASN A 3 3.12 13.47 27.14
CA ASN A 3 3.56 14.29 26.00
C ASN A 3 2.59 15.47 25.81
N PRO A 4 3.07 16.72 25.70
CA PRO A 4 2.19 17.84 25.39
C PRO A 4 1.65 17.68 23.96
N ARG A 5 0.33 17.74 23.79
CA ARG A 5 -0.32 17.71 22.47
C ARG A 5 0.13 18.95 21.68
N LEU A 6 0.87 18.75 20.60
CA LEU A 6 1.23 19.81 19.67
C LEU A 6 -0.03 20.25 18.90
N ILE A 7 -0.32 21.54 18.94
CA ILE A 7 -1.45 22.17 18.23
C ILE A 7 -1.26 21.96 16.72
N THR A 8 -2.28 21.43 16.05
CA THR A 8 -2.21 21.18 14.60
C THR A 8 -2.59 22.43 13.81
N ARG A 9 -2.21 22.48 12.53
CA ARG A 9 -2.56 23.61 11.63
C ARG A 9 -4.07 23.86 11.53
N ARG A 10 -4.87 22.79 11.66
CA ARG A 10 -6.34 22.87 11.66
C ARG A 10 -6.88 23.51 12.94
N ASP A 11 -6.27 23.20 14.08
CA ASP A 11 -6.65 23.79 15.38
C ASP A 11 -6.38 25.30 15.42
N TRP A 12 -5.28 25.74 14.78
CA TRP A 12 -4.93 27.16 14.69
C TRP A 12 -5.89 27.96 13.79
N LEU A 13 -6.26 27.41 12.62
CA LEU A 13 -7.21 28.05 11.70
C LEU A 13 -8.62 28.16 12.31
N ALA A 14 -9.07 27.15 13.04
CA ALA A 14 -10.35 27.21 13.75
C ALA A 14 -10.35 28.29 14.85
N SER A 15 -9.21 28.50 15.52
CA SER A 15 -9.07 29.52 16.57
C SER A 15 -9.02 30.94 16.02
N ALA A 16 -8.37 31.16 14.86
CA ALA A 16 -8.25 32.48 14.24
C ALA A 16 -9.60 33.05 13.77
N ALA A 17 -10.53 32.20 13.32
CA ALA A 17 -11.87 32.64 12.87
C ALA A 17 -12.76 33.12 14.04
N ALA A 18 -12.51 32.66 15.26
CA ALA A 18 -13.40 32.90 16.39
C ALA A 18 -13.11 34.19 17.17
N ILE A 19 -11.88 34.70 17.10
CA ILE A 19 -11.50 35.98 17.74
C ILE A 19 -12.32 37.14 17.14
N ALA A 20 -12.74 37.03 15.88
CA ALA A 20 -13.52 38.07 15.20
C ALA A 20 -15.01 38.14 15.63
N SER A 21 -15.53 37.16 16.36
CA SER A 21 -16.98 37.02 16.63
C SER A 21 -17.38 36.96 18.11
N GLY A 22 -16.45 37.05 19.06
CA GLY A 22 -16.76 37.13 20.50
C GLY A 22 -17.46 35.90 21.11
N ALA A 23 -17.68 34.84 20.33
CA ALA A 23 -18.31 33.60 20.79
C ALA A 23 -17.26 32.66 21.41
N ALA A 24 -17.54 32.14 22.61
CA ALA A 24 -16.74 31.10 23.22
C ALA A 24 -16.72 29.84 22.33
N VAL A 25 -15.56 29.52 21.77
CA VAL A 25 -15.38 28.31 20.97
C VAL A 25 -15.37 27.09 21.89
N LYS A 26 -16.45 26.32 21.87
CA LYS A 26 -16.35 24.91 22.22
C LYS A 26 -15.44 24.28 21.18
N HIS A 27 -14.18 24.01 21.56
CA HIS A 27 -13.26 23.27 20.72
C HIS A 27 -13.89 21.92 20.43
N ALA A 28 -14.45 21.75 19.24
CA ALA A 28 -14.85 20.46 18.74
C ALA A 28 -13.56 19.66 18.53
N VAL A 29 -13.14 18.93 19.55
CA VAL A 29 -12.07 17.95 19.42
C VAL A 29 -12.58 16.92 18.44
N ALA A 30 -12.04 16.94 17.22
CA ALA A 30 -12.34 15.92 16.23
C ALA A 30 -12.08 14.56 16.88
N ALA A 31 -13.11 13.70 16.90
CA ALA A 31 -12.96 12.34 17.37
C ALA A 31 -11.83 11.68 16.56
N PRO A 32 -10.93 10.91 17.20
CA PRO A 32 -9.90 10.20 16.45
C PRO A 32 -10.60 9.33 15.40
N ALA A 33 -10.19 9.48 14.13
CA ALA A 33 -10.72 8.66 13.06
C ALA A 33 -10.52 7.18 13.41
N SER A 34 -11.56 6.36 13.21
CA SER A 34 -11.45 4.92 13.46
C SER A 34 -10.30 4.35 12.62
N PRO A 35 -9.45 3.48 13.20
CA PRO A 35 -8.33 2.91 12.47
C PRO A 35 -8.83 2.15 11.23
N ILE A 36 -8.25 2.46 10.07
CA ILE A 36 -8.60 1.81 8.81
C ILE A 36 -8.19 0.33 8.92
N LYS A 37 -9.15 -0.58 8.73
CA LYS A 37 -8.89 -2.02 8.74
C LYS A 37 -7.94 -2.38 7.59
N THR A 38 -6.84 -3.07 7.92
CA THR A 38 -5.92 -3.60 6.91
C THR A 38 -6.62 -4.62 6.02
N LYS A 39 -6.40 -4.51 4.71
CA LYS A 39 -6.97 -5.39 3.68
C LYS A 39 -5.90 -6.30 3.08
N SER A 40 -6.19 -7.58 2.90
CA SER A 40 -5.29 -8.51 2.23
C SER A 40 -5.37 -8.34 0.72
N VAL A 41 -4.22 -8.30 0.03
CA VAL A 41 -4.18 -8.17 -1.42
C VAL A 41 -3.20 -9.15 -2.04
N ALA A 42 -3.58 -9.74 -3.18
CA ALA A 42 -2.65 -10.42 -4.08
C ALA A 42 -2.12 -9.42 -5.11
N ALA A 43 -0.84 -9.52 -5.47
CA ALA A 43 -0.26 -8.73 -6.56
C ALA A 43 -0.01 -9.61 -7.78
N ILE A 44 -0.51 -9.19 -8.92
CA ILE A 44 -0.31 -9.83 -10.23
C ILE A 44 0.40 -8.82 -11.10
N VAL A 45 1.68 -9.07 -11.39
CA VAL A 45 2.53 -8.11 -12.09
C VAL A 45 3.23 -8.75 -13.27
N SER A 46 3.43 -7.98 -14.34
CA SER A 46 4.19 -8.46 -15.50
C SER A 46 5.68 -8.54 -15.21
N ILE A 47 6.26 -7.49 -14.63
CA ILE A 47 7.64 -7.45 -14.11
C ILE A 47 7.68 -6.77 -12.74
N TYR A 48 8.75 -7.01 -11.98
CA TYR A 48 9.05 -6.28 -10.75
C TYR A 48 10.53 -5.90 -10.73
N GLU A 49 10.84 -4.71 -11.24
CA GLU A 49 12.20 -4.16 -11.33
C GLU A 49 12.27 -2.75 -10.71
N PRO A 50 13.47 -2.21 -10.42
CA PRO A 50 13.59 -0.86 -9.88
C PRO A 50 12.90 0.19 -10.76
N LYS A 51 12.14 1.10 -10.13
CA LYS A 51 11.42 2.21 -10.78
C LYS A 51 10.24 1.81 -11.68
N THR A 52 9.82 0.55 -11.66
CA THR A 52 8.56 0.10 -12.30
C THR A 52 7.35 0.45 -11.43
N HIS A 53 6.13 0.44 -11.99
CA HIS A 53 4.93 0.63 -11.17
C HIS A 53 4.77 -0.45 -10.09
N SER A 54 5.22 -1.67 -10.36
CA SER A 54 5.30 -2.75 -9.38
C SER A 54 6.18 -2.36 -8.19
N ASP A 55 7.37 -1.82 -8.44
CA ASP A 55 8.25 -1.34 -7.38
C ASP A 55 7.64 -0.19 -6.55
N VAL A 56 7.07 0.81 -7.23
CA VAL A 56 6.46 1.95 -6.55
C VAL A 56 5.27 1.54 -5.68
N LEU A 57 4.40 0.64 -6.15
CA LEU A 57 3.18 0.26 -5.42
C LEU A 57 3.42 -0.85 -4.40
N ILE A 58 4.11 -1.92 -4.79
CA ILE A 58 4.38 -3.05 -3.90
C ILE A 58 5.40 -2.66 -2.82
N GLY A 59 6.42 -1.88 -3.17
CA GLY A 59 7.36 -1.35 -2.20
C GLY A 59 6.70 -0.48 -1.13
N LYS A 60 5.61 0.24 -1.43
CA LYS A 60 4.86 1.00 -0.42
C LYS A 60 4.14 0.11 0.60
N ILE A 61 3.67 -1.05 0.15
CA ILE A 61 3.02 -2.04 1.01
C ILE A 61 4.06 -2.70 1.92
N LEU A 62 5.23 -3.04 1.39
CA LEU A 62 6.28 -3.77 2.10
C LEU A 62 7.18 -2.89 2.98
N GLU A 63 7.53 -1.70 2.50
CA GLU A 63 8.55 -0.84 3.09
C GLU A 63 8.02 0.52 3.56
N GLY A 64 6.71 0.75 3.47
CA GLY A 64 6.07 2.00 3.90
C GLY A 64 6.10 3.11 2.83
N TRP A 65 5.46 4.25 3.14
CA TRP A 65 5.23 5.33 2.16
C TRP A 65 6.48 5.87 1.48
N LYS A 66 7.58 5.93 2.24
CA LYS A 66 8.89 6.43 1.82
C LYS A 66 9.87 5.31 1.46
N GLN A 67 9.47 4.05 1.62
CA GLN A 67 10.32 2.86 1.44
C GLN A 67 11.57 2.86 2.35
N ASP A 68 11.49 3.51 3.52
CA ASP A 68 12.53 3.55 4.56
C ASP A 68 12.08 2.79 5.83
N GLY A 69 11.02 1.98 5.71
CA GLY A 69 10.32 1.34 6.81
C GLY A 69 9.15 2.18 7.34
N GLY A 70 8.46 1.65 8.36
CA GLY A 70 7.35 2.34 9.01
C GLY A 70 6.00 2.16 8.32
N ALA A 71 5.13 3.17 8.43
CA ALA A 71 3.74 3.05 7.99
C ALA A 71 3.61 3.07 6.46
N GLY A 72 2.84 2.12 5.92
CA GLY A 72 2.41 2.07 4.53
C GLY A 72 0.89 2.27 4.40
N PRO A 73 0.31 1.92 3.24
CA PRO A 73 -1.15 1.81 3.13
C PRO A 73 -1.67 0.74 4.09
N ALA A 74 -2.96 0.81 4.44
CA ALA A 74 -3.63 -0.23 5.23
C ALA A 74 -3.88 -1.49 4.39
N LEU A 75 -2.81 -2.05 3.82
CA LEU A 75 -2.81 -3.23 2.96
C LEU A 75 -1.75 -4.22 3.47
N GLN A 76 -2.03 -5.50 3.32
CA GLN A 76 -1.09 -6.59 3.52
C GLN A 76 -0.93 -7.34 2.21
N LEU A 77 0.30 -7.44 1.71
CA LEU A 77 0.59 -8.29 0.55
C LEU A 77 0.54 -9.75 1.00
N SER A 78 -0.40 -10.51 0.45
CA SER A 78 -0.63 -11.92 0.80
C SER A 78 0.10 -12.89 -0.13
N SER A 79 0.30 -12.49 -1.38
CA SER A 79 0.90 -13.32 -2.41
C SER A 79 1.31 -12.47 -3.61
N LEU A 80 2.21 -13.01 -4.43
CA LEU A 80 2.70 -12.38 -5.65
C LEU A 80 2.68 -13.38 -6.80
N TYR A 81 2.34 -12.91 -8.00
CA TYR A 81 2.65 -13.53 -9.27
C TYR A 81 3.47 -12.54 -10.08
N VAL A 82 4.57 -13.02 -10.67
CA VAL A 82 5.42 -12.24 -11.58
C VAL A 82 5.54 -13.03 -12.87
N ASP A 83 5.06 -12.45 -13.96
CA ASP A 83 5.02 -13.13 -15.26
C ASP A 83 6.41 -13.33 -15.84
N GLN A 84 7.24 -12.30 -15.81
CA GLN A 84 8.58 -12.30 -16.40
C GLN A 84 9.61 -11.84 -15.37
N VAL A 85 10.67 -12.64 -15.23
CA VAL A 85 11.79 -12.39 -14.30
C VAL A 85 13.03 -12.10 -15.12
N SER A 86 13.62 -10.93 -14.91
CA SER A 86 14.84 -10.49 -15.58
C SER A 86 16.03 -10.45 -14.62
N ASP A 87 17.21 -10.11 -15.14
CA ASP A 87 18.43 -9.90 -14.33
C ASP A 87 18.31 -8.75 -13.32
N ARG A 88 17.31 -7.88 -13.46
CA ARG A 88 17.04 -6.75 -12.54
C ARG A 88 15.89 -7.01 -11.58
N ASP A 89 15.40 -8.25 -11.49
CA ASP A 89 14.26 -8.61 -10.66
C ASP A 89 14.47 -8.26 -9.18
N LEU A 90 13.48 -7.57 -8.61
CA LEU A 90 13.36 -7.33 -7.19
C LEU A 90 12.44 -8.34 -6.49
N SER A 91 11.56 -9.02 -7.24
CA SER A 91 10.48 -9.82 -6.65
C SER A 91 11.00 -10.92 -5.73
N ARG A 92 12.03 -11.68 -6.13
CA ARG A 92 12.54 -12.80 -5.32
C ARG A 92 13.15 -12.33 -4.01
N GLN A 93 13.96 -11.28 -4.06
CA GLN A 93 14.60 -10.71 -2.87
C GLN A 93 13.54 -10.12 -1.92
N MET A 94 12.60 -9.34 -2.45
CA MET A 94 11.56 -8.69 -1.65
C MET A 94 10.60 -9.70 -1.04
N ALA A 95 10.17 -10.69 -1.81
CA ALA A 95 9.31 -11.76 -1.30
C ALA A 95 9.99 -12.57 -0.18
N ALA A 96 11.27 -12.90 -0.33
CA ALA A 96 12.03 -13.57 0.72
C ALA A 96 12.18 -12.68 1.97
N LYS A 97 12.50 -11.39 1.80
CA LYS A 97 12.66 -10.41 2.90
C LYS A 97 11.38 -10.25 3.73
N TYR A 98 10.21 -10.29 3.08
CA TYR A 98 8.91 -10.03 3.72
C TYR A 98 8.05 -11.28 3.91
N ASN A 99 8.60 -12.47 3.63
CA ASN A 99 7.90 -13.75 3.73
C ASN A 99 6.58 -13.79 2.93
N VAL A 100 6.61 -13.25 1.72
CA VAL A 100 5.47 -13.26 0.78
C VAL A 100 5.63 -14.44 -0.17
N PRO A 101 4.65 -15.35 -0.28
CA PRO A 101 4.73 -16.44 -1.24
C PRO A 101 4.60 -15.92 -2.66
N ILE A 102 5.48 -16.40 -3.54
CA ILE A 102 5.34 -16.21 -4.99
C ILE A 102 4.81 -17.51 -5.61
N PHE A 103 3.79 -17.38 -6.45
CA PHE A 103 3.20 -18.50 -7.16
C PHE A 103 3.48 -18.44 -8.66
N ASP A 104 3.42 -19.60 -9.30
CA ASP A 104 3.65 -19.83 -10.73
C ASP A 104 2.43 -19.55 -11.61
N THR A 105 1.28 -19.25 -11.00
CA THR A 105 0.01 -19.01 -11.68
C THR A 105 -0.77 -17.92 -10.97
N ILE A 106 -1.55 -17.14 -11.74
CA ILE A 106 -2.44 -16.12 -11.20
C ILE A 106 -3.47 -16.74 -10.25
N GLU A 107 -4.02 -17.90 -10.60
CA GLU A 107 -4.97 -18.62 -9.76
C GLU A 107 -4.40 -18.92 -8.37
N LYS A 108 -3.21 -19.53 -8.29
CA LYS A 108 -2.57 -19.83 -7.01
C LYS A 108 -2.21 -18.56 -6.24
N ALA A 109 -1.83 -17.48 -6.92
CA ALA A 109 -1.59 -16.20 -6.25
C ALA A 109 -2.88 -15.64 -5.63
N VAL A 110 -3.97 -15.55 -6.39
CA VAL A 110 -5.25 -15.01 -5.90
C VAL A 110 -5.87 -15.89 -4.79
N THR A 111 -5.66 -17.21 -4.86
CA THR A 111 -6.15 -18.18 -3.86
C THR A 111 -5.18 -18.39 -2.69
N VAL A 112 -3.98 -17.82 -2.77
CA VAL A 112 -2.87 -18.06 -1.82
C VAL A 112 -2.58 -19.57 -1.65
N GLY A 113 -2.67 -20.33 -2.75
CA GLY A 113 -2.44 -21.77 -2.80
C GLY A 113 -3.58 -22.63 -2.24
N THR A 114 -4.77 -22.06 -2.02
CA THR A 114 -5.97 -22.77 -1.52
C THR A 114 -7.03 -22.97 -2.60
N ASP A 115 -8.19 -23.50 -2.25
CA ASP A 115 -9.35 -23.74 -3.12
C ASP A 115 -10.39 -22.60 -3.13
N ARG A 116 -10.06 -21.47 -2.50
CA ARG A 116 -10.92 -20.29 -2.37
C ARG A 116 -10.11 -19.01 -2.55
N ILE A 117 -10.78 -17.85 -2.61
CA ILE A 117 -10.14 -16.53 -2.69
C ILE A 117 -10.16 -15.88 -1.29
N PRO A 118 -9.06 -15.95 -0.51
CA PRO A 118 -9.02 -15.39 0.85
C PRO A 118 -8.59 -13.91 0.88
N VAL A 119 -8.23 -13.31 -0.26
CA VAL A 119 -7.79 -11.91 -0.34
C VAL A 119 -8.97 -10.96 -0.50
N ASP A 120 -8.87 -9.76 0.08
CA ASP A 120 -9.86 -8.69 -0.07
C ASP A 120 -9.80 -8.00 -1.46
N GLY A 121 -8.68 -8.13 -2.18
CA GLY A 121 -8.51 -7.52 -3.50
C GLY A 121 -7.27 -7.98 -4.26
N VAL A 122 -7.15 -7.50 -5.50
CA VAL A 122 -6.02 -7.79 -6.40
C VAL A 122 -5.44 -6.49 -6.94
N ILE A 123 -4.12 -6.36 -6.88
CA ILE A 123 -3.36 -5.30 -7.54
C ILE A 123 -2.82 -5.87 -8.85
N SER A 124 -3.34 -5.40 -9.98
CA SER A 124 -2.96 -5.85 -11.32
C SER A 124 -2.13 -4.79 -12.03
N ILE A 125 -0.88 -5.10 -12.37
CA ILE A 125 0.06 -4.17 -13.02
C ILE A 125 0.64 -4.83 -14.27
N GLY A 126 0.09 -4.48 -15.43
CA GLY A 126 0.65 -4.82 -16.74
C GLY A 126 1.21 -3.58 -17.40
N GLU A 127 2.52 -3.32 -17.21
CA GLU A 127 3.19 -2.12 -17.73
C GLU A 127 4.27 -2.49 -18.75
N HIS A 128 5.24 -3.28 -18.32
CA HIS A 128 6.40 -3.68 -19.10
C HIS A 128 6.44 -5.21 -19.23
N GLY A 129 7.27 -5.70 -20.15
CA GLY A 129 7.44 -7.12 -20.44
C GLY A 129 7.59 -7.33 -21.94
N ASP A 130 8.10 -8.49 -22.31
CA ASP A 130 8.17 -8.95 -23.69
C ASP A 130 6.87 -9.68 -24.02
N TYR A 131 5.98 -9.02 -24.76
CA TYR A 131 4.71 -9.57 -25.20
C TYR A 131 4.54 -9.35 -26.71
N PRO A 132 3.88 -10.28 -27.43
CA PRO A 132 3.62 -10.10 -28.85
C PRO A 132 2.81 -8.84 -29.14
N LEU A 133 3.19 -8.14 -30.21
CA LEU A 133 2.37 -7.08 -30.77
C LEU A 133 1.13 -7.72 -31.42
N ASN A 134 -0.04 -7.15 -31.16
CA ASN A 134 -1.23 -7.48 -31.91
C ASN A 134 -1.29 -6.66 -33.20
N ALA A 135 -1.93 -7.21 -34.24
CA ALA A 135 -2.04 -6.59 -35.56
C ALA A 135 -3.07 -5.44 -35.62
N LYS A 136 -3.27 -4.70 -34.52
CA LYS A 136 -4.24 -3.60 -34.49
C LYS A 136 -3.95 -2.53 -35.54
#